data_AF-A0A962AWB0-F1
#
_entry.id   AF-A0A962AWB0-F1
#
_cell.length_a   1.000
_cell.length_b   1.000
_cell.length_c   1.000
_cell.angle_alpha   90.00
_cell.angle_beta   90.00
_cell.angle_gamma   90.00
#
_symmetry.space_group_name_H-M   'P 1'
#
loop_
_entity.id
_entity.type
_entity.pdbx_description
1 polymer ?
#
loop_
_entity_poly.entity_id
_entity_poly.type
_entity_poly.pdbx_seq_one_letter_code
_entity_poly.pdbx_strand_id
1 'polypeptide(L)'
;ETIAAEDILHDIGALSMMSSDSQAMGRVGEVVIRTWQTADKMKRQRGNLPGEEGNDNMRARRYVAKYTINPAIAHGVSDYIGSVEAGKLADLVLWTPAFFGVKPDLILKGGMIAAAAMGDPNASIPTPQPVHYRPMFGAYAGARRATSLTFVSRAALDKGLQSKLAISRPLVAVRNTRSGISKKSLIHNDATPKIHVDPETYRVTADGVLLTCEPADKLPMAQRYFLF
;
A
#
# COMPACT_ATOMS: atom_id res chain seq x y z
N GLU A 1 12.46 18.83 -11.33
CA GLU A 1 12.65 17.86 -12.43
C GLU A 1 12.42 16.41 -11.98
N THR A 2 13.15 15.90 -10.98
CA THR A 2 13.10 14.49 -10.58
C THR A 2 11.76 14.02 -9.99
N ILE A 3 11.04 14.88 -9.26
CA ILE A 3 9.68 14.57 -8.74
C ILE A 3 8.68 14.37 -9.89
N ALA A 4 8.76 15.19 -10.94
CA ALA A 4 7.89 15.02 -12.12
C ALA A 4 8.22 13.71 -12.87
N ALA A 5 9.49 13.30 -12.87
CA ALA A 5 9.90 12.02 -13.41
C ALA A 5 9.42 10.84 -12.55
N GLU A 6 9.42 10.96 -11.21
CA GLU A 6 8.93 9.95 -10.27
C GLU A 6 7.48 9.52 -10.58
N ASP A 7 6.59 10.48 -10.84
CA ASP A 7 5.20 10.20 -11.23
C ASP A 7 5.12 9.28 -12.45
N ILE A 8 5.91 9.58 -13.49
CA ILE A 8 5.94 8.81 -14.73
C ILE A 8 6.60 7.45 -14.50
N LEU A 9 7.67 7.38 -13.70
CA LEU A 9 8.34 6.15 -13.34
C LEU A 9 7.41 5.20 -12.57
N HIS A 10 6.51 5.72 -11.73
CA HIS A 10 5.43 4.93 -11.14
C HIS A 10 4.44 4.44 -12.20
N ASP A 11 4.01 5.30 -13.12
CA ASP A 11 3.01 4.94 -14.14
C ASP A 11 3.53 3.90 -15.13
N ILE A 12 4.82 3.92 -15.50
CA ILE A 12 5.42 2.89 -16.38
C ILE A 12 5.85 1.62 -15.62
N GLY A 13 5.74 1.59 -14.29
CA GLY A 13 6.12 0.45 -13.46
C GLY A 13 7.63 0.31 -13.23
N ALA A 14 8.40 1.39 -13.37
CA ALA A 14 9.81 1.45 -13.01
C ALA A 14 10.02 1.68 -11.49
N LEU A 15 9.05 2.25 -10.79
CA LEU A 15 9.00 2.31 -9.33
C LEU A 15 7.91 1.38 -8.79
N SER A 16 8.32 0.34 -8.07
CA SER A 16 7.47 -0.82 -7.76
C SER A 16 6.70 -0.77 -6.46
N MET A 17 7.02 0.17 -5.57
CA MET A 17 6.45 0.24 -4.23
C MET A 17 6.12 1.68 -3.83
N MET A 18 5.17 1.81 -2.92
CA MET A 18 4.81 3.06 -2.24
C MET A 18 4.99 2.86 -0.74
N SER A 19 5.53 3.87 -0.06
CA SER A 19 5.74 3.88 1.39
C SER A 19 5.43 5.26 1.98
N SER A 20 5.31 5.34 3.31
CA SER A 20 4.90 6.58 3.97
C SER A 20 6.04 7.49 4.38
N ASP A 21 7.20 6.95 4.74
CA ASP A 21 8.24 7.66 5.50
C ASP A 21 7.70 8.37 6.76
N SER A 22 6.94 7.63 7.55
CA SER A 22 6.07 8.17 8.61
C SER A 22 6.82 9.05 9.63
N GLN A 23 6.38 10.32 9.75
CA GLN A 23 6.94 11.33 10.66
C GLN A 23 8.40 11.72 10.38
N ALA A 24 9.00 11.22 9.29
CA ALA A 24 10.37 11.48 8.89
C ALA A 24 10.42 11.85 7.39
N MET A 25 9.71 12.92 7.01
CA MET A 25 9.44 13.35 5.62
C MET A 25 8.24 12.69 4.92
N GLY A 26 7.36 12.02 5.65
CA GLY A 26 6.08 11.64 5.08
C GLY A 26 4.98 11.24 6.07
N ARG A 27 3.87 10.74 5.52
CA ARG A 27 2.55 10.69 6.17
C ARG A 27 2.01 9.26 6.21
N VAL A 28 1.91 8.70 7.42
CA VAL A 28 1.48 7.30 7.63
C VAL A 28 0.09 6.99 7.09
N GLY A 29 -0.84 7.95 7.18
CA GLY A 29 -2.22 7.80 6.73
C GLY A 29 -2.43 7.99 5.22
N GLU A 30 -1.37 8.26 4.45
CA GLU A 30 -1.50 8.71 3.06
C GLU A 30 -0.88 7.77 2.00
N VAL A 31 -0.39 6.58 2.38
CA VAL A 31 0.21 5.65 1.40
C VAL A 31 -0.80 5.26 0.31
N VAL A 32 -1.99 4.83 0.72
CA VAL A 32 -3.05 4.39 -0.20
C VAL A 32 -3.58 5.58 -1.01
N ILE A 33 -3.86 6.71 -0.35
CA ILE A 33 -4.46 7.86 -1.01
C ILE A 33 -3.53 8.47 -2.06
N ARG A 34 -2.23 8.60 -1.76
CA ARG A 34 -1.23 9.14 -2.69
C ARG A 34 -1.01 8.20 -3.87
N THR A 35 -1.06 6.90 -3.64
CA THR A 35 -1.00 5.91 -4.73
C THR A 35 -2.09 6.17 -5.77
N TRP A 36 -3.34 6.34 -5.34
CA TRP A 36 -4.47 6.55 -6.25
C TRP A 36 -4.53 7.96 -6.84
N GLN A 37 -4.08 8.98 -6.10
CA GLN A 37 -3.91 10.34 -6.65
C GLN A 37 -2.87 10.39 -7.76
N THR A 38 -1.73 9.68 -7.61
CA THR A 38 -0.73 9.57 -8.69
C THR A 38 -1.31 8.82 -9.89
N ALA A 39 -2.06 7.73 -9.68
CA ALA A 39 -2.71 7.01 -10.77
C ALA A 39 -3.72 7.89 -11.55
N ASP A 40 -4.55 8.67 -10.83
CA ASP A 40 -5.49 9.63 -11.44
C ASP A 40 -4.76 10.73 -12.21
N LYS A 41 -3.73 11.35 -11.62
CA LYS A 41 -2.92 12.37 -12.30
C LYS A 41 -2.34 11.84 -13.61
N MET A 42 -1.77 10.64 -13.57
CA MET A 42 -1.14 10.01 -14.73
C MET A 42 -2.15 9.65 -15.81
N LYS A 43 -3.35 9.18 -15.44
CA LYS A 43 -4.44 9.02 -16.41
C LYS A 43 -4.83 10.34 -17.07
N ARG A 44 -5.00 11.41 -16.29
CA ARG A 44 -5.40 12.73 -16.82
C ARG A 44 -4.39 13.31 -17.79
N GLN A 45 -3.10 13.16 -17.50
CA GLN A 45 -2.03 13.76 -18.29
C GLN A 45 -1.54 12.86 -19.44
N ARG A 46 -1.62 11.53 -19.29
CA ARG A 46 -1.05 10.56 -20.25
C ARG A 46 -2.08 9.65 -20.92
N GLY A 47 -3.34 9.73 -20.52
CA GLY A 47 -4.41 8.91 -21.06
C GLY A 47 -4.41 7.47 -20.54
N ASN A 48 -5.09 6.59 -21.26
CA ASN A 48 -5.18 5.17 -20.94
C ASN A 48 -3.82 4.47 -21.13
N LEU A 49 -3.56 3.42 -20.36
CA LEU A 49 -2.41 2.58 -20.65
C LEU A 49 -2.64 1.78 -21.95
N PRO A 50 -1.57 1.40 -22.67
CA PRO A 50 -1.69 0.52 -23.82
C PRO A 50 -2.43 -0.78 -23.47
N GLY A 51 -3.48 -1.11 -24.23
CA GLY A 51 -4.31 -2.31 -24.02
C GLY A 51 -5.54 -2.12 -23.12
N GLU A 52 -5.77 -0.91 -22.59
CA GLU A 52 -6.99 -0.60 -21.84
C GLU A 52 -8.14 -0.16 -22.78
N GLU A 53 -9.28 -0.86 -22.68
CA GLU A 53 -10.51 -0.56 -23.42
C GLU A 53 -11.68 -0.31 -22.45
N GLY A 54 -12.15 0.94 -22.35
CA GLY A 54 -13.32 1.30 -21.54
C GLY A 54 -13.17 1.14 -20.02
N ASN A 55 -11.99 0.81 -19.50
CA ASN A 55 -11.68 0.67 -18.08
C ASN A 55 -10.20 0.97 -17.77
N ASP A 56 -9.84 1.01 -16.49
CA ASP A 56 -8.47 1.29 -16.01
C ASP A 56 -7.84 0.10 -15.25
N ASN A 57 -8.24 -1.14 -15.56
CA ASN A 57 -7.86 -2.31 -14.76
C ASN A 57 -6.37 -2.61 -14.80
N MET A 58 -5.65 -2.27 -15.88
CA MET A 58 -4.20 -2.49 -15.94
C MET A 58 -3.49 -1.49 -15.03
N ARG A 59 -3.89 -0.21 -15.08
CA ARG A 59 -3.38 0.82 -14.17
C ARG A 59 -3.75 0.51 -12.73
N ALA A 60 -5.01 0.16 -12.44
CA ALA A 60 -5.45 -0.18 -11.09
C ALA A 60 -4.66 -1.35 -10.49
N ARG A 61 -4.45 -2.44 -11.25
CA ARG A 61 -3.62 -3.58 -10.81
C ARG A 61 -2.15 -3.18 -10.60
N ARG A 62 -1.59 -2.35 -11.50
CA ARG A 62 -0.23 -1.82 -11.34
C ARG A 62 -0.06 -1.04 -10.05
N TYR A 63 -1.02 -0.19 -9.70
CA TYR A 63 -0.92 0.71 -8.55
C TYR A 63 -1.28 0.03 -7.22
N VAL A 64 -2.30 -0.83 -7.17
CA VAL A 64 -2.63 -1.58 -5.94
C VAL A 64 -1.45 -2.47 -5.51
N ALA A 65 -0.72 -3.05 -6.46
CA ALA A 65 0.46 -3.87 -6.17
C ALA A 65 1.55 -3.09 -5.41
N LYS A 66 1.65 -1.76 -5.60
CA LYS A 66 2.70 -0.92 -5.01
C LYS A 66 2.63 -0.83 -3.47
N TYR A 67 1.45 -0.95 -2.88
CA TYR A 67 1.28 -0.91 -1.41
C TYR A 67 0.75 -2.22 -0.81
N THR A 68 0.61 -3.28 -1.63
CA THR A 68 0.10 -4.59 -1.19
C THR A 68 1.18 -5.67 -1.40
N ILE A 69 1.23 -6.27 -2.58
CA ILE A 69 2.04 -7.47 -2.81
C ILE A 69 3.52 -7.16 -2.98
N ASN A 70 3.89 -6.04 -3.62
CA ASN A 70 5.30 -5.73 -3.90
C ASN A 70 6.11 -5.45 -2.62
N PRO A 71 5.61 -4.67 -1.63
CA PRO A 71 6.25 -4.57 -0.34
C PRO A 71 6.39 -5.91 0.36
N ALA A 72 5.37 -6.78 0.28
CA ALA A 72 5.40 -8.10 0.91
C ALA A 72 6.46 -9.02 0.28
N ILE A 73 6.60 -9.00 -1.05
CA ILE A 73 7.65 -9.72 -1.78
C ILE A 73 9.03 -9.20 -1.36
N ALA A 74 9.24 -7.88 -1.42
CA ALA A 74 10.53 -7.26 -1.11
C ALA A 74 11.00 -7.56 0.33
N HIS A 75 10.07 -7.63 1.29
CA HIS A 75 10.37 -7.92 2.69
C HIS A 75 10.35 -9.43 3.02
N GLY A 76 10.05 -10.30 2.06
CA GLY A 76 10.09 -11.75 2.27
C GLY A 76 8.94 -12.29 3.11
N VAL A 77 7.76 -11.68 2.98
CA VAL A 77 6.55 -11.99 3.77
C VAL A 77 5.31 -12.24 2.88
N SER A 78 5.49 -12.34 1.56
CA SER A 78 4.42 -12.52 0.58
C SER A 78 3.62 -13.81 0.72
N ASP A 79 4.17 -14.82 1.39
CA ASP A 79 3.45 -16.07 1.69
C ASP A 79 2.34 -15.85 2.74
N TYR A 80 2.44 -14.79 3.53
CA TYR A 80 1.53 -14.52 4.64
C TYR A 80 0.52 -13.41 4.33
N ILE A 81 0.95 -12.36 3.62
CA ILE A 81 0.18 -11.12 3.41
C ILE A 81 0.42 -10.53 2.02
N GLY A 82 -0.29 -9.43 1.72
CA GLY A 82 -0.04 -8.59 0.54
C GLY A 82 -0.99 -8.83 -0.63
N SER A 83 -1.93 -9.77 -0.54
CA SER A 83 -2.94 -10.00 -1.58
C SER A 83 -4.10 -10.84 -1.04
N VAL A 84 -5.22 -10.82 -1.77
CA VAL A 84 -6.39 -11.65 -1.50
C VAL A 84 -6.22 -12.98 -2.23
N GLU A 85 -5.47 -13.90 -1.62
CA GLU A 85 -5.19 -15.23 -2.16
C GLU A 85 -5.43 -16.29 -1.07
N ALA A 86 -5.93 -17.46 -1.47
CA ALA A 86 -6.15 -18.57 -0.54
C ALA A 86 -4.83 -18.97 0.15
N GLY A 87 -4.92 -19.29 1.45
CA GLY A 87 -3.76 -19.65 2.28
C GLY A 87 -3.05 -18.45 2.94
N LYS A 88 -3.30 -17.21 2.50
CA LYS A 88 -2.79 -16.01 3.18
C LYS A 88 -3.68 -15.60 4.35
N LEU A 89 -3.13 -14.75 5.22
CA LEU A 89 -3.87 -14.21 6.35
C LEU A 89 -5.01 -13.33 5.86
N ALA A 90 -6.20 -13.46 6.48
CA ALA A 90 -7.39 -12.67 6.16
C ALA A 90 -7.28 -11.22 6.69
N ASP A 91 -6.29 -10.50 6.18
CA ASP A 91 -6.08 -9.07 6.38
C ASP A 91 -6.75 -8.33 5.22
N LEU A 92 -7.97 -7.85 5.47
CA LEU A 92 -8.86 -7.32 4.44
C LEU A 92 -9.33 -5.92 4.83
N VAL A 93 -9.52 -5.07 3.82
CA VAL A 93 -10.08 -3.73 4.02
C VAL A 93 -11.27 -3.57 3.10
N LEU A 94 -12.41 -3.20 3.68
CA LEU A 94 -13.65 -2.98 2.95
C LEU A 94 -13.84 -1.49 2.70
N TRP A 95 -14.32 -1.17 1.50
CA TRP A 95 -14.51 0.19 1.05
C TRP A 95 -15.87 0.32 0.39
N THR A 96 -16.64 1.31 0.82
CA THR A 96 -17.69 1.88 -0.01
C THR A 96 -17.04 2.57 -1.20
N PRO A 97 -17.46 2.31 -2.46
CA PRO A 97 -16.79 2.85 -3.65
C PRO A 97 -16.57 4.36 -3.63
N ALA A 98 -17.52 5.14 -3.09
CA ALA A 98 -17.40 6.60 -2.97
C ALA A 98 -16.24 7.07 -2.07
N PHE A 99 -15.74 6.21 -1.17
CA PHE A 99 -14.65 6.47 -0.23
C PHE A 99 -13.38 5.64 -0.51
N PHE A 100 -13.35 4.90 -1.62
CA PHE A 100 -12.22 4.05 -1.98
C PHE A 100 -10.90 4.82 -1.95
N GLY A 101 -9.91 4.25 -1.24
CA GLY A 101 -8.58 4.82 -1.06
C GLY A 101 -8.51 6.06 -0.14
N VAL A 102 -9.64 6.51 0.42
CA VAL A 102 -9.72 7.66 1.33
C VAL A 102 -9.96 7.23 2.77
N LYS A 103 -11.13 6.64 3.04
CA LYS A 103 -11.60 6.25 4.37
C LYS A 103 -12.32 4.90 4.27
N PRO A 104 -11.72 3.76 4.69
CA PRO A 104 -12.37 2.45 4.61
C PRO A 104 -13.53 2.29 5.60
N ASP A 105 -14.44 1.35 5.36
CA ASP A 105 -15.54 1.07 6.29
C ASP A 105 -15.07 0.16 7.43
N LEU A 106 -14.37 -0.92 7.08
CA LEU A 106 -13.91 -1.97 8.00
C LEU A 106 -12.47 -2.37 7.69
N ILE A 107 -11.69 -2.61 8.75
CA ILE A 107 -10.33 -3.15 8.68
C ILE A 107 -10.34 -4.48 9.44
N LEU A 108 -10.14 -5.57 8.72
CA LEU A 108 -10.03 -6.92 9.27
C LEU A 108 -8.56 -7.28 9.41
N LYS A 109 -8.24 -7.90 10.54
CA LYS A 109 -6.93 -8.47 10.83
C LYS A 109 -7.14 -9.93 11.20
N GLY A 110 -6.52 -10.84 10.46
CA GLY A 110 -6.65 -12.29 10.69
C GLY A 110 -8.11 -12.78 10.79
N GLY A 111 -9.00 -12.23 9.97
CA GLY A 111 -10.43 -12.60 9.94
C GLY A 111 -11.32 -11.91 10.98
N MET A 112 -10.77 -11.07 11.86
CA MET A 112 -11.53 -10.33 12.87
C MET A 112 -11.46 -8.83 12.65
N ILE A 113 -12.56 -8.10 12.85
CA ILE A 113 -12.58 -6.65 12.68
C ILE A 113 -11.70 -6.01 13.76
N ALA A 114 -10.65 -5.31 13.33
CA ALA A 114 -9.71 -4.59 14.19
C ALA A 114 -10.09 -3.11 14.34
N ALA A 115 -10.66 -2.50 13.31
CA ALA A 115 -11.20 -1.15 13.37
C ALA A 115 -12.36 -0.97 12.38
N ALA A 116 -13.27 -0.06 12.71
CA ALA A 116 -14.46 0.23 11.91
C ALA A 116 -14.87 1.70 12.06
N ALA A 117 -15.48 2.26 11.02
CA ALA A 117 -16.24 3.51 11.12
C ALA A 117 -17.56 3.22 11.87
N MET A 118 -17.71 3.77 13.08
CA MET A 118 -18.87 3.50 13.92
C MET A 118 -19.32 4.76 14.66
N GLY A 119 -20.65 4.88 14.77
CA GLY A 119 -21.38 5.97 15.39
C GLY A 119 -21.32 6.02 16.90
N ASP A 120 -22.37 6.59 17.50
CA ASP A 120 -22.58 6.63 18.94
C ASP A 120 -22.84 5.21 19.52
N PRO A 121 -21.99 4.71 20.44
CA PRO A 121 -22.20 3.41 21.08
C PRO A 121 -23.45 3.31 21.96
N ASN A 122 -24.03 4.45 22.39
CA ASN A 122 -25.26 4.48 23.17
C ASN A 122 -26.52 4.58 22.30
N ALA A 123 -26.38 4.73 20.98
CA ALA A 123 -27.51 4.77 20.08
C ALA A 123 -28.13 3.38 19.85
N SER A 124 -29.34 3.34 19.30
CA SER A 124 -30.09 2.09 19.05
C SER A 124 -29.49 1.20 17.96
N ILE A 125 -28.68 1.77 17.07
CA ILE A 125 -28.01 1.11 15.92
C ILE A 125 -26.62 1.76 15.73
N PRO A 126 -25.67 1.18 14.96
CA PRO A 126 -24.28 1.66 14.94
C PRO A 126 -23.99 2.85 14.00
N THR A 127 -24.99 3.36 13.28
CA THR A 127 -24.86 4.43 12.27
C THR A 127 -25.16 5.87 12.72
N PRO A 128 -25.88 6.15 13.84
CA PRO A 128 -26.12 7.49 14.32
C PRO A 128 -24.82 8.20 14.70
N GLN A 129 -24.76 9.50 14.41
CA GLN A 129 -23.57 10.32 14.58
C GLN A 129 -23.15 10.45 16.06
N PRO A 130 -21.87 10.68 16.37
CA PRO A 130 -20.75 10.91 15.43
C PRO A 130 -20.06 9.63 14.95
N VAL A 131 -20.03 9.41 13.64
CA VAL A 131 -19.32 8.27 13.02
C VAL A 131 -17.84 8.61 12.86
N HIS A 132 -16.98 7.81 13.50
CA HIS A 132 -15.54 7.90 13.37
C HIS A 132 -14.87 6.54 13.58
N TYR A 133 -13.58 6.44 13.28
CA TYR A 133 -12.84 5.19 13.48
C TYR A 133 -12.70 4.87 14.95
N ARG A 134 -13.08 3.65 15.29
CA ARG A 134 -12.92 3.10 16.63
C ARG A 134 -12.18 1.76 16.54
N PRO A 135 -11.35 1.41 17.54
CA PRO A 135 -10.80 0.06 17.64
C PRO A 135 -11.93 -0.93 18.01
N MET A 136 -12.00 -2.04 17.29
CA MET A 136 -12.99 -3.12 17.46
C MET A 136 -12.40 -4.28 18.25
N PHE A 137 -13.20 -5.32 18.53
CA PHE A 137 -12.78 -6.47 19.33
C PHE A 137 -11.46 -7.12 18.87
N GLY A 138 -11.15 -7.13 17.56
CA GLY A 138 -9.89 -7.63 17.02
C GLY A 138 -8.64 -6.86 17.46
N ALA A 139 -8.80 -5.63 17.96
CA ALA A 139 -7.70 -4.79 18.46
C ALA A 139 -7.38 -5.01 19.95
N TYR A 140 -8.20 -5.76 20.69
CA TYR A 140 -8.08 -5.88 22.14
C TYR A 140 -7.51 -7.25 22.60
N ALA A 141 -6.93 -7.24 23.81
CA ALA A 141 -6.56 -8.42 24.61
C ALA A 141 -5.87 -9.58 23.86
N GLY A 142 -6.48 -10.77 23.86
CA GLY A 142 -5.98 -11.97 23.18
C GLY A 142 -6.13 -11.90 21.66
N ALA A 143 -7.18 -11.23 21.17
CA ALA A 143 -7.50 -11.16 19.75
C ALA A 143 -6.36 -10.52 18.95
N ARG A 144 -5.81 -9.37 19.39
CA ARG A 144 -4.68 -8.71 18.71
C ARG A 144 -3.42 -9.58 18.58
N ARG A 145 -3.29 -10.61 19.42
CA ARG A 145 -2.17 -11.57 19.41
C ARG A 145 -2.46 -12.73 18.47
N ALA A 146 -3.67 -13.27 18.51
CA ALA A 146 -4.10 -14.39 17.69
C ALA A 146 -4.29 -14.02 16.21
N THR A 147 -4.68 -12.78 15.91
CA THR A 147 -5.00 -12.34 14.55
C THR A 147 -3.81 -11.77 13.77
N SER A 148 -2.64 -11.69 14.40
CA SER A 148 -1.48 -10.99 13.86
C SER A 148 -0.22 -11.85 13.94
N LEU A 149 0.77 -11.51 13.10
CA LEU A 149 2.08 -12.14 13.09
C LEU A 149 3.14 -11.10 13.46
N THR A 150 4.26 -11.55 14.02
CA THR A 150 5.50 -10.77 14.06
C THR A 150 6.50 -11.39 13.08
N PHE A 151 6.95 -10.62 12.12
CA PHE A 151 8.00 -11.06 11.20
C PHE A 151 9.39 -10.87 11.84
N VAL A 152 10.20 -11.92 11.84
CA VAL A 152 11.55 -11.93 12.43
C VAL A 152 12.55 -12.59 11.48
N SER A 153 13.85 -12.51 11.76
CA SER A 153 14.84 -13.29 11.02
C SER A 153 14.72 -14.78 11.33
N ARG A 154 15.09 -15.63 10.37
CA ARG A 154 15.20 -17.09 10.58
C ARG A 154 16.04 -17.43 11.81
N ALA A 155 17.21 -16.82 11.92
CA ALA A 155 18.13 -17.07 13.03
C ALA A 155 17.52 -16.72 14.41
N ALA A 156 16.70 -15.67 14.49
CA ALA A 156 16.01 -15.32 15.74
C ALA A 156 14.96 -16.38 16.11
N LEU A 157 14.16 -16.81 15.14
CA LEU A 157 13.15 -17.85 15.33
C LEU A 157 13.80 -19.17 15.80
N ASP A 158 14.85 -19.62 15.12
CA ASP A 158 15.54 -20.88 15.41
C ASP A 158 16.25 -20.86 16.79
N LYS A 159 16.67 -19.66 17.25
CA LYS A 159 17.23 -19.46 18.60
C LYS A 159 16.18 -19.39 19.70
N GLY A 160 14.91 -19.67 19.40
CA GLY A 160 13.82 -19.68 20.38
C GLY A 160 13.47 -18.28 20.91
N LEU A 161 13.59 -17.23 20.09
CA LEU A 161 13.30 -15.84 20.50
C LEU A 161 11.93 -15.70 21.17
N GLN A 162 10.92 -16.40 20.66
CA GLN A 162 9.56 -16.34 21.17
C GLN A 162 9.49 -16.72 22.66
N SER A 163 10.11 -17.85 23.04
CA SER A 163 10.14 -18.31 24.44
C SER A 163 11.01 -17.41 25.30
N LYS A 164 12.18 -16.98 24.80
CA LYS A 164 13.12 -16.12 25.53
C LYS A 164 12.52 -14.78 25.93
N LEU A 165 11.66 -14.22 25.08
CA LEU A 165 11.00 -12.93 25.33
C LEU A 165 9.53 -13.07 25.78
N ALA A 166 9.07 -14.29 26.06
CA ALA A 166 7.67 -14.60 26.40
C ALA A 166 6.65 -13.97 25.44
N ILE A 167 6.95 -13.97 24.13
CA ILE A 167 6.10 -13.34 23.11
C ILE A 167 4.90 -14.24 22.84
N SER A 168 3.70 -13.71 23.07
CA SER A 168 2.44 -14.43 22.85
C SER A 168 1.93 -14.35 21.42
N ARG A 169 2.39 -13.38 20.61
CA ARG A 169 2.05 -13.28 19.18
C ARG A 169 2.94 -14.23 18.36
N PRO A 170 2.40 -15.04 17.44
CA PRO A 170 3.20 -15.94 16.62
C PRO A 170 4.35 -15.21 15.89
N LEU A 171 5.56 -15.74 16.02
CA LEU A 171 6.71 -15.29 15.23
C LEU A 171 6.81 -16.11 13.95
N VAL A 172 7.02 -15.44 12.81
CA VAL A 172 7.29 -16.10 11.53
C VAL A 172 8.55 -15.53 10.90
N ALA A 173 9.34 -16.40 10.27
CA ALA A 173 10.60 -16.01 9.66
C ALA A 173 10.37 -15.37 8.28
N VAL A 174 10.99 -14.21 8.04
CA VAL A 174 11.14 -13.66 6.68
C VAL A 174 11.97 -14.62 5.81
N ARG A 175 11.65 -14.71 4.52
CA ARG A 175 12.32 -15.62 3.58
C ARG A 175 12.57 -14.95 2.23
N ASN A 176 13.48 -15.51 1.45
CA ASN A 176 13.64 -15.17 0.03
C ASN A 176 13.89 -13.68 -0.29
N THR A 177 14.74 -13.01 0.50
CA THR A 177 15.12 -11.60 0.26
C THR A 177 16.46 -11.45 -0.47
N ARG A 178 17.05 -12.55 -0.98
CA ARG A 178 18.41 -12.58 -1.55
C ARG A 178 18.47 -13.31 -2.89
N SER A 179 18.12 -14.59 -2.92
CA SER A 179 18.29 -15.48 -4.08
C SER A 179 16.95 -15.70 -4.79
N GLY A 180 16.82 -15.29 -6.05
CA GLY A 180 15.57 -15.50 -6.81
C GLY A 180 14.56 -14.36 -6.72
N ILE A 181 14.97 -13.23 -6.12
CA ILE A 181 14.23 -11.96 -6.19
C ILE A 181 15.03 -10.95 -7.02
N SER A 182 14.35 -10.26 -7.93
CA SER A 182 14.91 -9.15 -8.70
C SER A 182 13.78 -8.18 -9.06
N LYS A 183 14.07 -7.12 -9.83
CA LYS A 183 13.02 -6.24 -10.39
C LYS A 183 11.94 -7.03 -11.15
N LYS A 184 12.29 -8.18 -11.74
CA LYS A 184 11.35 -9.08 -12.44
C LYS A 184 10.34 -9.78 -11.54
N SER A 185 10.59 -9.84 -10.24
CA SER A 185 9.68 -10.44 -9.27
C SER A 185 8.56 -9.50 -8.84
N LEU A 186 8.61 -8.21 -9.20
CA LEU A 186 7.69 -7.19 -8.72
C LEU A 186 6.46 -7.12 -9.63
N ILE A 187 5.32 -7.54 -9.10
CA ILE A 187 4.07 -7.72 -9.81
C ILE A 187 3.63 -6.40 -10.45
N HIS A 188 3.39 -6.44 -11.77
CA HIS A 188 2.99 -5.33 -12.64
C HIS A 188 3.97 -4.12 -12.69
N ASN A 189 5.14 -4.24 -12.07
CA ASN A 189 6.09 -3.16 -11.86
C ASN A 189 7.54 -3.62 -12.01
N ASP A 190 7.83 -4.28 -13.13
CA ASP A 190 9.11 -4.93 -13.40
C ASP A 190 9.95 -4.23 -14.47
N ALA A 191 9.59 -3.00 -14.83
CA ALA A 191 10.26 -2.25 -15.88
C ALA A 191 11.69 -1.87 -15.46
N THR A 192 12.65 -2.04 -16.37
CA THR A 192 14.06 -1.71 -16.18
C THR A 192 14.56 -0.81 -17.32
N PRO A 193 13.99 0.40 -17.50
CA PRO A 193 14.46 1.34 -18.51
C PRO A 193 15.87 1.83 -18.19
N LYS A 194 16.60 2.28 -19.22
CA LYS A 194 17.87 2.99 -19.03
C LYS A 194 17.59 4.41 -18.55
N ILE A 195 17.84 4.66 -17.27
CA ILE A 195 17.70 5.98 -16.66
C ILE A 195 18.98 6.80 -16.85
N HIS A 196 18.83 8.03 -17.31
CA HIS A 196 19.89 9.03 -17.28
C HIS A 196 19.38 10.30 -16.61
N VAL A 197 20.20 10.86 -15.71
CA VAL A 197 19.95 12.13 -15.03
C VAL A 197 21.09 13.07 -15.36
N ASP A 198 20.76 14.20 -15.96
CA ASP A 198 21.73 15.24 -16.27
C ASP A 198 22.19 15.93 -14.97
N PRO A 199 23.50 16.04 -14.70
CA PRO A 199 24.01 16.54 -13.42
C PRO A 199 23.85 18.05 -13.22
N GLU A 200 23.62 18.82 -14.28
CA GLU A 200 23.49 20.28 -14.22
C GLU A 200 22.03 20.72 -14.24
N THR A 201 21.24 20.08 -15.10
CA THR A 201 19.84 20.47 -15.36
C THR A 201 18.83 19.58 -14.63
N TYR A 202 19.28 18.46 -14.04
CA TYR A 202 18.43 17.44 -13.39
C TYR A 202 17.36 16.81 -14.28
N ARG A 203 17.47 17.00 -15.60
CA ARG A 203 16.58 16.35 -16.57
C ARG A 203 16.73 14.85 -16.49
N VAL A 204 15.60 14.17 -16.32
CA VAL A 204 15.54 12.71 -16.24
C VAL A 204 15.03 12.16 -17.56
N THR A 205 15.72 11.17 -18.11
CA THR A 205 15.26 10.43 -19.29
C THR A 205 15.15 8.94 -18.98
N ALA A 206 14.21 8.26 -19.63
CA ALA A 206 14.11 6.81 -19.68
C ALA A 206 14.16 6.38 -21.14
N ASP A 207 15.14 5.54 -21.49
CA ASP A 207 15.35 5.06 -22.86
C ASP A 207 15.44 6.20 -23.90
N GLY A 208 16.07 7.32 -23.49
CA GLY A 208 16.25 8.52 -24.31
C GLY A 208 15.03 9.47 -24.34
N VAL A 209 13.92 9.11 -23.72
CA VAL A 209 12.71 9.96 -23.65
C VAL A 209 12.71 10.79 -22.38
N LEU A 210 12.55 12.11 -22.50
CA LEU A 210 12.44 13.04 -21.36
C LEU A 210 11.20 12.74 -20.52
N LEU A 211 11.40 12.58 -19.22
CA LEU A 211 10.34 12.37 -18.24
C LEU A 211 10.01 13.71 -17.57
N THR A 212 8.97 14.37 -18.06
CA THR A 212 8.45 15.60 -17.48
C THR A 212 6.92 15.62 -17.51
N CYS A 213 6.32 16.22 -16.49
CA CYS A 213 4.89 16.46 -16.43
C CYS A 213 4.59 17.68 -15.55
N GLU A 214 3.50 18.37 -15.85
CA GLU A 214 3.08 19.53 -15.07
C GLU A 214 2.60 19.11 -13.66
N PRO A 215 2.79 19.96 -12.64
CA PRO A 215 2.17 19.77 -11.34
C PRO A 215 0.63 19.81 -11.47
N ALA A 216 -0.08 19.14 -10.55
CA ALA A 216 -1.53 19.16 -10.53
C ALA A 216 -2.03 20.22 -9.55
N ASP A 217 -2.88 21.15 -10.01
CA ASP A 217 -3.47 22.20 -9.16
C ASP A 217 -4.55 21.67 -8.21
N LYS A 218 -5.16 20.53 -8.56
CA LYS A 218 -6.24 19.90 -7.80
C LYS A 218 -6.14 18.39 -7.88
N LEU A 219 -6.36 17.74 -6.75
CA LEU A 219 -6.39 16.28 -6.64
C LEU A 219 -7.79 15.78 -6.28
N PRO A 220 -8.17 14.57 -6.74
CA PRO A 220 -9.27 13.83 -6.13
C PRO A 220 -8.88 13.44 -4.70
N MET A 221 -9.82 12.85 -3.95
CA MET A 221 -9.50 12.26 -2.64
C MET A 221 -8.88 13.29 -1.67
N ALA A 222 -9.32 14.55 -1.73
CA ALA A 222 -8.77 15.66 -0.95
C ALA A 222 -9.91 16.44 -0.25
N GLN A 223 -10.06 17.74 -0.52
CA GLN A 223 -10.98 18.68 0.15
C GLN A 223 -12.44 18.22 0.28
N ARG A 224 -12.91 17.30 -0.58
CA ARG A 224 -14.27 16.74 -0.48
C ARG A 224 -14.48 15.86 0.77
N TYR A 225 -13.42 15.23 1.28
CA TYR A 225 -13.53 14.12 2.24
C TYR A 225 -12.99 14.44 3.64
N PHE A 226 -12.15 15.46 3.75
CA PHE A 226 -11.47 15.81 4.99
C PHE A 226 -12.02 17.12 5.53
N LEU A 227 -12.25 17.14 6.85
CA LEU A 227 -12.67 18.35 7.56
C LEU A 227 -11.53 19.37 7.63
N PHE A 228 -10.28 18.89 7.58
CA PHE A 228 -9.02 19.65 7.58
C PHE A 228 -8.05 19.03 6.60
#